data_AF-A0A380WJC7-F1
#
_entry.id   AF-A0A380WJC7-F1
#
_cell.length_a   1.000
_cell.length_b   1.000
_cell.length_c   1.000
_cell.angle_alpha   90.00
_cell.angle_beta   90.00
_cell.angle_gamma   90.00
#
_symmetry.space_group_name_H-M   'P 1'
#
loop_
_entity.id
_entity.type
_entity.pdbx_description
1 polymer ?
#
loop_
_entity_poly.entity_id
_entity_poly.type
_entity_poly.pdbx_seq_one_letter_code
_entity_poly.pdbx_strand_id
1 'polypeptide(L)'
;MMGYALDRNDLARGAEIGDLSTGDLAERCERGFFRVVGRLKRMSKIAGLRISHEAVEHALASRGIVAAVTGDDRRLIAAYSSGEAPEDVCKLMIAVSGLTALHVEAAAVDALPRLASGKVDCQAVAQLARRIQQADAGIIEAFGRAFYPRRVTPADSFETLGGDSLLYVQLSLTLERKLGRIPEGWEKIPVGALARLGSQKGNRRVVDTDMLMRVLAILLVVLHHATLWPIPGGAAALVMLVGYGLARFHGTALMRGETSRLLRAVATNLAVYAPLVAGYSIARGEVPWPSVFLVGNLGIFDPKHMLPYVYWFVEAYAQVMLIVAALFSPAVRKHVAAKPFATGIAALVVTVAVKFLAPQVWAVGAVQIFTVSDVFYLAVFGWYVFHARTARQRLLVLGVAIMAFPFMAYWGGNWIVSWVKFMLQLACVATLLYAPRVTVPRQVAALALPVAAAGYHIYLFHRLVPELLLTQLKLPWPVMITLSVAAGILSGVAAFHAQKALTAWLASRRGRGAALGIHAAPAE
;
A
#
# COMPACT_ATOMS: atom_id res chain seq x y z
N MET A 1 -34.87 32.49 28.75
CA MET A 1 -33.78 33.25 28.07
C MET A 1 -34.28 33.70 26.70
N MET A 2 -33.86 34.86 26.18
CA MET A 2 -34.28 35.36 24.84
C MET A 2 -33.60 34.65 23.64
N GLY A 3 -32.94 33.50 23.88
CA GLY A 3 -32.11 32.82 22.88
C GLY A 3 -30.67 33.35 22.83
N TYR A 4 -29.93 32.94 21.78
CA TYR A 4 -28.60 33.46 21.48
C TYR A 4 -28.70 34.63 20.50
N ALA A 5 -28.12 35.78 20.83
CA ALA A 5 -28.05 36.91 19.91
C ALA A 5 -26.88 36.73 18.92
N LEU A 6 -27.20 36.56 17.65
CA LEU A 6 -26.25 36.47 16.54
C LEU A 6 -26.24 37.77 15.71
N ASP A 7 -27.34 38.53 15.74
CA ASP A 7 -27.44 39.86 15.15
C ASP A 7 -28.19 40.86 16.06
N ARG A 8 -28.30 42.12 15.58
CA ARG A 8 -28.93 43.22 16.34
C ARG A 8 -30.44 43.04 16.52
N ASN A 9 -31.12 42.39 15.58
CA ASN A 9 -32.56 42.19 15.64
C ASN A 9 -32.92 41.15 16.70
N ASP A 10 -31.99 40.24 17.02
CA ASP A 10 -32.17 39.25 18.07
C ASP A 10 -32.34 39.87 19.46
N LEU A 11 -31.85 41.08 19.69
CA LEU A 11 -32.00 41.80 20.95
C LEU A 11 -33.43 42.32 21.19
N ALA A 12 -34.27 42.37 20.15
CA ALA A 12 -35.67 42.76 20.26
C ALA A 12 -36.61 41.57 20.50
N ARG A 13 -36.09 40.34 20.51
CA ARG A 13 -36.89 39.11 20.66
C ARG A 13 -37.37 38.93 22.11
N GLY A 14 -38.51 38.27 22.31
CA GLY A 14 -39.02 37.93 23.64
C GLY A 14 -38.28 36.76 24.29
N ALA A 15 -38.75 36.28 25.45
CA ALA A 15 -38.22 35.06 26.04
C ALA A 15 -38.65 33.83 25.20
N GLU A 16 -37.70 33.23 24.48
CA GLU A 16 -37.96 32.10 23.57
C GLU A 16 -37.65 30.73 24.20
N ILE A 17 -36.78 30.69 25.21
CA ILE A 17 -36.35 29.44 25.86
C ILE A 17 -36.96 29.33 27.25
N GLY A 18 -37.86 28.34 27.42
CA GLY A 18 -38.42 27.92 28.70
C GLY A 18 -37.44 27.11 29.55
N ASP A 19 -36.82 26.09 28.95
CA ASP A 19 -35.85 25.22 29.62
C ASP A 19 -34.50 25.22 28.89
N LEU A 20 -33.40 25.42 29.64
CA LEU A 20 -32.04 25.41 29.09
C LEU A 20 -31.34 24.09 29.41
N SER A 21 -31.05 23.31 28.37
CA SER A 21 -30.19 22.12 28.51
C SER A 21 -28.74 22.55 28.76
N THR A 22 -28.31 22.60 30.03
CA THR A 22 -26.97 23.05 30.42
C THR A 22 -25.86 22.09 29.99
N GLY A 23 -26.20 20.81 29.80
CA GLY A 23 -25.25 19.75 29.49
C GLY A 23 -24.43 19.28 30.70
N ASP A 24 -24.75 19.76 31.90
CA ASP A 24 -24.17 19.30 33.16
C ASP A 24 -24.85 17.98 33.60
N LEU A 25 -24.06 17.04 34.11
CA LEU A 25 -24.53 15.85 34.79
C LEU A 25 -24.59 16.14 36.28
N ALA A 26 -25.75 15.93 36.91
CA ALA A 26 -25.92 16.13 38.33
C ALA A 26 -26.58 14.92 38.98
N GLU A 27 -26.16 14.62 40.20
CA GLU A 27 -26.78 13.63 41.07
C GLU A 27 -27.66 14.37 42.10
N ARG A 28 -28.87 13.87 42.33
CA ARG A 28 -29.77 14.41 43.36
C ARG A 28 -29.51 13.67 44.68
N CYS A 29 -29.02 14.39 45.67
CA CYS A 29 -28.82 13.87 47.02
C CYS A 29 -30.16 13.55 47.70
N GLU A 30 -30.13 12.72 48.74
CA GLU A 30 -31.31 12.35 49.55
C GLU A 30 -32.04 13.56 50.16
N ARG A 31 -31.33 14.66 50.42
CA ARG A 31 -31.87 15.93 50.91
C ARG A 31 -32.46 16.84 49.83
N GLY A 32 -32.51 16.38 48.57
CA GLY A 32 -33.10 17.11 47.45
C GLY A 32 -32.18 18.10 46.72
N PHE A 33 -30.95 18.32 47.19
CA PHE A 33 -29.94 19.14 46.50
C PHE A 33 -29.31 18.40 45.32
N PHE A 34 -28.85 19.15 44.31
CA PHE A 34 -28.12 18.60 43.17
C PHE A 34 -26.62 18.87 43.29
N ARG A 35 -25.81 17.82 43.13
CA ARG A 35 -24.34 17.91 43.03
C ARG A 35 -23.96 17.71 41.56
N VAL A 36 -23.24 18.67 40.99
CA VAL A 36 -22.69 18.52 39.64
C VAL A 36 -21.54 17.51 39.68
N VAL A 37 -21.67 16.42 38.93
CA VAL A 37 -20.73 15.29 38.88
C VAL A 37 -20.03 15.15 37.52
N GLY A 38 -20.40 15.99 36.54
CA GLY A 38 -19.69 16.03 35.26
C GLY A 38 -20.39 16.88 34.20
N ARG A 39 -19.93 16.74 32.96
CA ARG A 39 -20.56 17.29 31.75
C ARG A 39 -20.74 16.24 30.66
N LEU A 40 -21.85 16.28 29.94
CA LEU A 40 -22.17 15.35 28.84
C LEU A 40 -21.11 15.31 27.72
N LYS A 41 -20.31 16.38 27.55
CA LYS A 41 -19.29 16.49 26.49
C LYS A 41 -17.84 16.30 26.96
N ARG A 42 -17.57 16.15 28.27
CA ARG A 42 -16.20 16.00 28.84
C ARG A 42 -15.95 14.57 29.32
N MET A 43 -16.09 13.62 28.40
CA MET A 43 -15.89 12.19 28.69
C MET A 43 -15.11 11.50 27.56
N SER A 44 -14.30 10.52 27.93
CA SER A 44 -13.65 9.59 26.99
C SER A 44 -14.21 8.18 27.16
N LYS A 45 -14.36 7.46 26.04
CA LYS A 45 -14.70 6.03 26.04
C LYS A 45 -13.48 5.24 25.61
N ILE A 46 -12.76 4.67 26.55
CA ILE A 46 -11.48 3.98 26.29
C ILE A 46 -11.58 2.58 26.87
N ALA A 47 -11.24 1.56 26.07
CA ALA A 47 -11.29 0.15 26.48
C ALA A 47 -12.63 -0.28 27.10
N GLY A 48 -13.75 0.28 26.63
CA GLY A 48 -15.10 0.01 27.15
C GLY A 48 -15.45 0.78 28.44
N LEU A 49 -14.51 1.49 29.05
CA LEU A 49 -14.72 2.32 30.23
C LEU A 49 -15.15 3.75 29.83
N ARG A 50 -16.15 4.30 30.53
CA ARG A 50 -16.56 5.70 30.42
C ARG A 50 -15.87 6.51 31.50
N ILE A 51 -15.04 7.46 31.09
CA ILE A 51 -14.14 8.18 32.00
C ILE A 51 -14.46 9.66 31.96
N SER A 52 -14.84 10.22 33.11
CA SER A 52 -15.06 11.65 33.30
C SER A 52 -13.72 12.37 33.42
N HIS A 53 -13.48 13.36 32.56
CA HIS A 53 -12.26 14.17 32.63
C HIS A 53 -12.21 14.95 33.96
N GLU A 54 -13.36 15.48 34.41
CA GLU A 54 -13.48 16.25 35.65
C GLU A 54 -13.24 15.40 36.90
N ALA A 55 -13.65 14.13 36.90
CA ALA A 55 -13.36 13.23 38.01
C ALA A 55 -11.86 12.99 38.18
N VAL A 56 -11.15 12.84 37.06
CA VAL A 56 -9.68 12.68 37.07
C VAL A 56 -9.01 14.00 37.47
N GLU A 57 -9.45 15.15 36.97
CA GLU A 57 -8.97 16.47 37.38
C GLU A 57 -9.16 16.70 38.88
N HIS A 58 -10.32 16.35 39.43
CA HIS A 58 -10.62 16.50 40.85
C HIS A 58 -9.73 15.59 41.71
N ALA A 59 -9.50 14.35 41.27
CA ALA A 59 -8.61 13.44 41.98
C ALA A 59 -7.15 13.94 41.97
N LEU A 60 -6.67 14.47 40.83
CA LEU A 60 -5.36 15.13 40.75
C LEU A 60 -5.30 16.35 41.68
N ALA A 61 -6.32 17.20 41.67
CA ALA A 61 -6.40 18.39 42.52
C ALA A 61 -6.41 18.07 44.01
N SER A 62 -7.05 16.97 44.44
CA SER A 62 -7.03 16.53 45.84
C SER A 62 -5.64 16.13 46.35
N ARG A 63 -4.69 15.91 45.42
CA ARG A 63 -3.27 15.66 45.70
C ARG A 63 -2.39 16.90 45.49
N GLY A 64 -2.99 18.07 45.26
CA GLY A 64 -2.28 19.34 45.00
C GLY A 64 -1.82 19.53 43.55
N ILE A 65 -2.14 18.59 42.65
CA ILE A 65 -1.69 18.63 41.26
C ILE A 65 -2.69 19.46 40.44
N VAL A 66 -2.24 20.62 39.95
CA VAL A 66 -3.05 21.48 39.08
C VAL A 66 -2.97 20.94 37.65
N ALA A 67 -4.05 20.28 37.20
CA ALA A 67 -4.09 19.60 35.92
C ALA A 67 -5.36 19.88 35.11
N ALA A 68 -5.23 19.74 33.80
CA ALA A 68 -6.32 19.74 32.83
C ALA A 68 -6.29 18.42 32.05
N VAL A 69 -7.41 17.70 32.04
CA VAL A 69 -7.55 16.38 31.43
C VAL A 69 -8.33 16.49 30.13
N THR A 70 -7.79 15.83 29.10
CA THR A 70 -8.40 15.69 27.78
C THR A 70 -8.20 14.26 27.28
N GLY A 71 -8.94 13.83 26.26
CA GLY A 71 -8.78 12.50 25.71
C GLY A 71 -9.61 12.23 24.47
N ASP A 72 -9.32 11.12 23.81
CA ASP A 72 -10.08 10.57 22.68
C ASP A 72 -10.55 9.15 23.00
N ASP A 73 -10.94 8.37 21.98
CA ASP A 73 -11.38 6.97 22.14
C ASP A 73 -10.21 6.00 22.42
N ARG A 74 -8.98 6.50 22.48
CA ARG A 74 -7.76 5.70 22.66
C ARG A 74 -6.95 6.10 23.88
N ARG A 75 -6.90 7.37 24.27
CA ARG A 75 -6.03 7.85 25.36
C ARG A 75 -6.64 9.01 26.13
N LEU A 76 -6.24 9.08 27.39
CA LEU A 76 -6.48 10.14 28.34
C LEU A 76 -5.15 10.83 28.66
N ILE A 77 -5.12 12.15 28.59
CA ILE A 77 -3.92 12.96 28.71
C ILE A 77 -4.17 14.04 29.76
N ALA A 78 -3.29 14.15 30.76
CA ALA A 78 -3.28 15.26 31.71
C ALA A 78 -2.12 16.20 31.40
N ALA A 79 -2.44 17.46 31.07
CA ALA A 79 -1.46 18.54 31.15
C ALA A 79 -1.44 19.05 32.60
N TYR A 80 -0.29 19.19 33.23
CA TYR A 80 -0.19 19.62 34.62
C TYR A 80 0.97 20.60 34.83
N SER A 81 0.83 21.53 35.77
CA SER A 81 1.80 22.62 35.99
C SER A 81 2.52 22.60 37.34
N SER A 82 2.52 21.45 37.99
CA SER A 82 3.12 21.23 39.31
C SER A 82 4.41 20.41 39.19
N GLY A 83 5.26 20.43 40.21
CA GLY A 83 6.64 19.90 40.16
C GLY A 83 6.77 18.37 40.25
N GLU A 84 5.66 17.63 40.20
CA GLU A 84 5.68 16.17 40.30
C GLU A 84 6.24 15.52 39.04
N ALA A 85 6.85 14.36 39.22
CA ALA A 85 7.30 13.53 38.12
C ALA A 85 6.08 13.06 37.29
N PRO A 86 6.15 13.07 35.95
CA PRO A 86 5.04 12.63 35.09
C PRO A 86 4.55 11.22 35.42
N GLU A 87 5.45 10.36 35.91
CA GLU A 87 5.16 9.00 36.31
C GLU A 87 4.17 8.93 37.47
N ASP A 88 4.25 9.85 38.44
CA ASP A 88 3.39 9.84 39.61
C ASP A 88 2.00 10.37 39.29
N VAL A 89 1.91 11.34 38.37
CA VAL A 89 0.64 11.81 37.80
C VAL A 89 -0.05 10.69 37.02
N CYS A 90 0.70 9.95 36.19
CA CYS A 90 0.17 8.78 35.47
C CYS A 90 -0.35 7.69 36.42
N LYS A 91 0.37 7.35 37.49
CA LYS A 91 -0.10 6.37 38.50
C LYS A 91 -1.44 6.77 39.10
N LEU A 92 -1.59 8.06 39.44
CA LEU A 92 -2.82 8.58 40.03
C LEU A 92 -3.98 8.53 39.03
N MET A 93 -3.75 8.92 37.78
CA MET A 93 -4.73 8.80 36.71
C MET A 93 -5.15 7.35 36.45
N ILE A 94 -4.22 6.40 36.44
CA ILE A 94 -4.48 4.96 36.31
C ILE A 94 -5.39 4.48 37.43
N ALA A 95 -5.05 4.81 38.69
CA ALA A 95 -5.80 4.40 39.87
C ALA A 95 -7.24 4.93 39.85
N VAL A 96 -7.44 6.16 39.37
CA VAL A 96 -8.76 6.83 39.35
C VAL A 96 -9.61 6.40 38.15
N SER A 97 -8.99 6.18 37.00
CA SER A 97 -9.71 5.90 35.74
C SER A 97 -9.95 4.42 35.48
N GLY A 98 -9.25 3.51 36.18
CA GLY A 98 -9.26 2.07 35.89
C GLY A 98 -8.58 1.70 34.57
N LEU A 99 -7.92 2.67 33.92
CA LEU A 99 -7.16 2.45 32.70
C LEU A 99 -5.78 1.89 32.99
N THR A 100 -5.25 1.10 32.05
CA THR A 100 -3.83 0.73 32.03
C THR A 100 -2.96 1.93 31.64
N ALA A 101 -1.67 1.90 32.03
CA ALA A 101 -0.68 2.94 31.70
C ALA A 101 -0.60 3.29 30.20
N LEU A 102 -0.94 2.34 29.32
CA LEU A 102 -1.02 2.52 27.87
C LEU A 102 -2.01 3.57 27.39
N HIS A 103 -3.05 3.84 28.18
CA HIS A 103 -4.13 4.75 27.84
C HIS A 103 -4.01 6.09 28.57
N VAL A 104 -2.96 6.27 29.37
CA VAL A 104 -2.77 7.44 30.23
C VAL A 104 -1.44 8.10 29.90
N GLU A 105 -1.44 9.42 29.78
CA GLU A 105 -0.22 10.20 29.54
C GLU A 105 -0.26 11.48 30.36
N ALA A 106 0.86 11.85 30.98
CA ALA A 106 1.00 13.09 31.73
C ALA A 106 2.06 13.97 31.07
N ALA A 107 1.75 15.25 30.93
CA ALA A 107 2.61 16.24 30.29
C ALA A 107 2.79 17.44 31.22
N ALA A 108 4.02 17.65 31.70
CA ALA A 108 4.37 18.84 32.46
C ALA A 108 4.36 20.08 31.55
N VAL A 109 3.76 21.17 32.02
CA VAL A 109 3.69 22.46 31.33
C VAL A 109 4.01 23.59 32.30
N ASP A 110 4.66 24.65 31.84
CA ASP A 110 5.00 25.80 32.70
C ASP A 110 3.74 26.49 33.25
N ALA A 111 2.69 26.59 32.43
CA ALA A 111 1.38 27.08 32.84
C ALA A 111 0.27 26.48 31.96
N LEU A 112 -0.88 26.18 32.57
CA LEU A 112 -2.06 25.74 31.82
C LEU A 112 -2.62 26.88 30.97
N PRO A 113 -2.89 26.66 29.67
CA PRO A 113 -3.56 27.64 28.82
C PRO A 113 -4.92 28.04 29.40
N ARG A 114 -5.19 29.35 29.46
CA ARG A 114 -6.46 29.91 29.96
C ARG A 114 -7.07 30.86 28.93
N LEU A 115 -8.40 30.86 28.88
CA LEU A 115 -9.19 31.85 28.15
C LEU A 115 -9.09 33.22 28.84
N ALA A 116 -9.46 34.29 28.12
CA ALA A 116 -9.56 35.64 28.69
C ALA A 116 -10.49 35.73 29.92
N SER A 117 -11.40 34.76 30.09
CA SER A 117 -12.27 34.61 31.26
C SER A 117 -11.61 33.93 32.47
N GLY A 118 -10.33 33.53 32.38
CA GLY A 118 -9.59 32.81 33.42
C GLY A 118 -9.82 31.30 33.47
N LYS A 119 -10.79 30.78 32.70
CA LYS A 119 -11.07 29.33 32.58
C LYS A 119 -9.99 28.62 31.77
N VAL A 120 -9.72 27.35 32.07
CA VAL A 120 -8.77 26.52 31.30
C VAL A 120 -9.26 26.35 29.86
N ASP A 121 -8.38 26.62 28.90
CA ASP A 121 -8.65 26.44 27.47
C ASP A 121 -8.43 24.96 27.09
N CYS A 122 -9.53 24.21 27.12
CA CYS A 122 -9.53 22.79 26.78
C CYS A 122 -9.07 22.52 25.33
N GLN A 123 -9.30 23.45 24.40
CA GLN A 123 -8.90 23.27 23.00
C GLN A 123 -7.40 23.46 22.83
N ALA A 124 -6.81 24.45 23.51
CA ALA A 124 -5.36 24.63 23.55
C ALA A 124 -4.65 23.44 24.22
N VAL A 125 -5.20 22.93 25.33
CA VAL A 125 -4.69 21.71 25.99
C VAL A 125 -4.78 20.49 25.06
N ALA A 126 -5.88 20.31 24.32
CA ALA A 126 -6.02 19.23 23.35
C ALA A 126 -5.03 19.37 22.16
N GLN A 127 -4.73 20.59 21.72
CA GLN A 127 -3.71 20.82 20.68
C GLN A 127 -2.31 20.53 21.17
N LEU A 128 -1.99 20.90 22.42
CA LEU A 128 -0.70 20.59 23.04
C LEU A 128 -0.52 19.08 23.17
N ALA A 129 -1.55 18.39 23.64
CA ALA A 129 -1.59 16.93 23.72
C ALA A 129 -1.36 16.26 22.35
N ARG A 130 -1.98 16.78 21.27
CA ARG A 130 -1.70 16.30 19.90
C ARG A 130 -0.26 16.55 19.45
N ARG A 131 0.34 17.69 19.80
CA ARG A 131 1.75 17.97 19.46
C ARG A 131 2.71 17.03 20.18
N ILE A 132 2.46 16.76 21.46
CA ILE A 132 3.22 15.78 22.25
C ILE A 132 3.06 14.38 21.65
N GLN A 133 1.85 14.01 21.21
CA GLN A 133 1.61 12.73 20.53
C GLN A 133 2.27 12.63 19.14
N GLN A 134 2.45 13.76 18.45
CA GLN A 134 3.11 13.84 17.13
C GLN A 134 4.64 13.94 17.24
N ALA A 135 5.18 14.31 18.41
CA ALA A 135 6.58 14.15 18.72
C ALA A 135 6.87 12.64 18.77
N ASP A 136 7.54 12.14 17.73
CA ASP A 136 7.70 10.73 17.39
C ASP A 136 8.42 9.92 18.50
N ALA A 137 7.66 9.44 19.49
CA ALA A 137 8.15 8.60 20.58
C ALA A 137 8.82 7.35 20.00
N GLY A 138 10.13 7.17 20.19
CA GLY A 138 10.90 6.08 19.59
C GLY A 138 10.35 4.69 19.94
N ILE A 139 10.74 3.64 19.20
CA ILE A 139 10.30 2.26 19.49
C ILE A 139 10.60 1.86 20.94
N ILE A 140 11.73 2.33 21.51
CA ILE A 140 12.10 2.10 22.91
C ILE A 140 11.08 2.73 23.87
N GLU A 141 10.64 3.94 23.58
CA GLU A 141 9.65 4.64 24.40
C GLU A 141 8.27 3.98 24.30
N ALA A 142 7.90 3.47 23.13
CA ALA A 142 6.67 2.70 22.95
C ALA A 142 6.66 1.41 23.80
N PHE A 143 7.79 0.71 23.90
CA PHE A 143 7.94 -0.43 24.81
C PHE A 143 7.93 0.02 26.28
N GLY A 144 8.62 1.11 26.63
CA GLY A 144 8.61 1.67 27.98
C GLY A 144 7.21 2.02 28.48
N ARG A 145 6.36 2.58 27.61
CA ARG A 145 4.95 2.84 27.89
C ARG A 145 4.13 1.56 28.03
N ALA A 146 4.42 0.54 27.23
CA ALA A 146 3.68 -0.72 27.21
C ALA A 146 3.94 -1.62 28.42
N PHE A 147 5.18 -1.60 28.93
CA PHE A 147 5.61 -2.44 30.06
C PHE A 147 5.71 -1.68 31.38
N TYR A 148 5.18 -0.47 31.46
CA TYR A 148 5.14 0.31 32.69
C TYR A 148 4.46 -0.46 33.84
N PRO A 149 4.99 -0.43 35.09
CA PRO A 149 6.10 0.40 35.62
C PRO A 149 7.49 -0.22 35.44
N ARG A 150 7.61 -1.35 34.75
CA ARG A 150 8.89 -2.05 34.58
C ARG A 150 9.81 -1.23 33.67
N ARG A 151 11.03 -0.97 34.14
CA ARG A 151 12.05 -0.26 33.34
C ARG A 151 12.45 -1.12 32.14
N VAL A 152 12.26 -0.60 30.93
CA VAL A 152 12.67 -1.24 29.68
C VAL A 152 14.05 -0.75 29.26
N THR A 153 14.96 -1.68 28.98
CA THR A 153 16.29 -1.41 28.44
C THR A 153 16.38 -1.80 26.96
N PRO A 154 17.37 -1.29 26.20
CA PRO A 154 17.56 -1.67 24.79
C PRO A 154 17.88 -3.16 24.56
N ALA A 155 18.29 -3.89 25.60
CA ALA A 155 18.64 -5.31 25.53
C ALA A 155 17.42 -6.23 25.74
N ASP A 156 16.34 -5.72 26.31
CA ASP A 156 15.12 -6.48 26.58
C ASP A 156 14.38 -6.82 25.27
N SER A 157 13.56 -7.87 25.29
CA SER A 157 12.61 -8.22 24.23
C SER A 157 11.19 -8.29 24.77
N PHE A 158 10.18 -8.40 23.90
CA PHE A 158 8.79 -8.58 24.33
C PHE A 158 8.64 -9.84 25.20
N GLU A 159 9.32 -10.92 24.85
CA GLU A 159 9.32 -12.18 25.59
C GLU A 159 10.01 -12.05 26.96
N THR A 160 11.19 -11.41 27.05
CA THR A 160 11.90 -11.27 28.34
C THR A 160 11.21 -10.32 29.31
N LEU A 161 10.41 -9.37 28.79
CA LEU A 161 9.59 -8.48 29.59
C LEU A 161 8.29 -9.15 30.08
N GLY A 162 7.98 -10.36 29.61
CA GLY A 162 6.78 -11.11 29.99
C GLY A 162 5.51 -10.59 29.33
N GLY A 163 5.57 -10.18 28.07
CA GLY A 163 4.42 -9.65 27.35
C GLY A 163 3.29 -10.66 27.15
N ASP A 164 2.05 -10.17 27.21
CA ASP A 164 0.84 -10.98 27.05
C ASP A 164 0.19 -10.82 25.67
N SER A 165 -0.88 -11.59 25.42
CA SER A 165 -1.59 -11.58 24.15
C SER A 165 -2.16 -10.20 23.75
N LEU A 166 -2.52 -9.35 24.72
CA LEU A 166 -3.08 -8.03 24.46
C LEU A 166 -1.99 -7.02 24.09
N LEU A 167 -0.89 -7.03 24.86
CA LEU A 167 0.31 -6.23 24.59
C LEU A 167 0.95 -6.62 23.25
N TYR A 168 0.89 -7.89 22.88
CA TYR A 168 1.41 -8.39 21.61
C TYR A 168 0.68 -7.75 20.43
N VAL A 169 -0.64 -7.73 20.44
CA VAL A 169 -1.46 -7.10 19.38
C VAL A 169 -1.20 -5.58 19.34
N GLN A 170 -1.08 -4.93 20.48
CA GLN A 170 -0.90 -3.48 20.54
C GLN A 170 0.50 -3.02 20.08
N LEU A 171 1.54 -3.73 20.51
CA LEU A 171 2.92 -3.45 20.09
C LEU A 171 3.16 -3.85 18.65
N SER A 172 2.56 -4.95 18.16
CA SER A 172 2.64 -5.32 16.74
C SER A 172 2.06 -4.23 15.84
N LEU A 173 0.85 -3.71 16.11
CA LEU A 173 0.26 -2.59 15.36
C LEU A 173 1.10 -1.30 15.41
N THR A 174 1.81 -1.08 16.51
CA THR A 174 2.69 0.09 16.69
C THR A 174 4.00 -0.09 15.93
N LEU A 175 4.58 -1.28 15.96
CA LEU A 175 5.76 -1.66 15.18
C LEU A 175 5.46 -1.68 13.68
N GLU A 176 4.30 -2.16 13.25
CA GLU A 176 3.90 -2.15 11.84
C GLU A 176 3.78 -0.73 11.30
N ARG A 177 3.16 0.18 12.08
CA ARG A 177 3.10 1.60 11.70
C ARG A 177 4.47 2.25 11.61
N LYS A 178 5.41 1.90 12.50
CA LYS A 178 6.75 2.51 12.55
C LYS A 178 7.77 1.88 11.59
N LEU A 179 7.69 0.57 11.37
CA LEU A 179 8.61 -0.21 10.54
C LEU A 179 8.06 -0.51 9.14
N GLY A 180 6.76 -0.28 8.91
CA GLY A 180 6.04 -0.67 7.70
C GLY A 180 5.74 -2.17 7.64
N ARG A 181 6.74 -3.03 7.90
CA ARG A 181 6.58 -4.48 8.05
C ARG A 181 7.28 -4.95 9.32
N ILE A 182 6.54 -5.66 10.16
CA ILE A 182 7.10 -6.26 11.38
C ILE A 182 7.96 -7.48 10.99
N PRO A 183 9.19 -7.63 11.53
CA PRO A 183 9.98 -8.84 11.37
C PRO A 183 9.24 -10.08 11.91
N GLU A 184 9.44 -11.24 11.28
CA GLU A 184 8.99 -12.51 11.84
C GLU A 184 9.76 -12.79 13.15
N GLY A 185 9.06 -13.21 14.21
CA GLY A 185 9.66 -13.46 15.52
C GLY A 185 10.09 -12.19 16.28
N TRP A 186 9.47 -11.04 16.01
CA TRP A 186 9.83 -9.76 16.64
C TRP A 186 9.78 -9.80 18.17
N GLU A 187 8.99 -10.69 18.74
CA GLU A 187 8.85 -10.89 20.18
C GLU A 187 10.16 -11.29 20.87
N LYS A 188 11.07 -11.92 20.12
CA LYS A 188 12.41 -12.36 20.56
C LYS A 188 13.49 -11.32 20.28
N ILE A 189 13.21 -10.31 19.47
CA ILE A 189 14.21 -9.34 19.03
C ILE A 189 14.38 -8.27 20.11
N PRO A 190 15.62 -7.90 20.50
CA PRO A 190 15.85 -6.83 21.44
C PRO A 190 15.25 -5.49 20.99
N VAL A 191 14.64 -4.74 21.90
CA VAL A 191 13.97 -3.45 21.61
C VAL A 191 14.95 -2.47 20.95
N GLY A 192 16.22 -2.46 21.34
CA GLY A 192 17.25 -1.64 20.72
C GLY A 192 17.60 -2.06 19.28
N ALA A 193 17.41 -3.32 18.91
CA ALA A 193 17.54 -3.77 17.53
C ALA A 193 16.31 -3.38 16.69
N LEU A 194 15.10 -3.52 17.25
CA LEU A 194 13.86 -3.03 16.62
C LEU A 194 13.90 -1.51 16.41
N ALA A 195 14.42 -0.76 17.39
CA ALA A 195 14.59 0.68 17.29
C ALA A 195 15.56 1.09 16.19
N ARG A 196 16.66 0.35 15.98
CA ARG A 196 17.61 0.58 14.88
C ARG A 196 17.01 0.31 13.50
N LEU A 197 16.04 -0.61 13.40
CA LEU A 197 15.28 -0.81 12.16
C LEU A 197 14.38 0.40 11.86
N GLY A 198 13.76 0.98 12.90
CA GLY A 198 12.94 2.20 12.77
C GLY A 198 13.75 3.48 12.58
N SER A 199 15.00 3.51 13.03
CA SER A 199 15.88 4.68 12.96
C SER A 199 16.64 4.82 11.64
N GLN A 200 16.24 4.15 10.55
CA GLN A 200 16.78 4.43 9.22
C GLN A 200 16.31 5.82 8.70
N LYS A 201 16.73 6.87 9.41
CA LYS A 201 16.85 8.27 8.98
C LYS A 201 18.01 8.46 7.98
N GLY A 202 18.61 7.38 7.48
CA GLY A 202 19.63 7.46 6.45
C GLY A 202 19.05 7.96 5.12
N ASN A 203 19.86 8.69 4.35
CA ASN A 203 19.52 9.08 2.97
C ASN A 203 19.51 7.88 2.00
N ARG A 204 19.51 6.65 2.51
CA ARG A 204 19.59 5.41 1.74
C ARG A 204 18.51 4.44 2.21
N ARG A 205 17.85 3.78 1.28
CA ARG A 205 16.82 2.76 1.51
C ARG A 205 17.17 1.50 0.76
N VAL A 206 16.96 0.35 1.39
CA VAL A 206 17.05 -0.95 0.72
C VAL A 206 15.72 -1.21 0.01
N VAL A 207 15.78 -1.48 -1.28
CA VAL A 207 14.61 -1.74 -2.13
C VAL A 207 14.83 -3.04 -2.90
N ASP A 208 13.75 -3.78 -3.13
CA ASP A 208 13.76 -4.96 -3.99
C ASP A 208 14.06 -4.56 -5.44
N THR A 209 15.02 -5.22 -6.07
CA THR A 209 15.46 -4.91 -7.43
C THR A 209 14.35 -5.11 -8.46
N ASP A 210 13.47 -6.09 -8.27
CA ASP A 210 12.34 -6.33 -9.18
C ASP A 210 11.35 -5.15 -9.20
N MET A 211 11.25 -4.39 -8.10
CA MET A 211 10.45 -3.15 -8.07
C MET A 211 11.09 -2.06 -8.94
N LEU A 212 12.40 -1.83 -8.79
CA LEU A 212 13.12 -0.82 -9.57
C LEU A 212 13.18 -1.17 -11.05
N MET A 213 13.35 -2.45 -11.37
CA MET A 213 13.28 -2.93 -12.75
C MET A 213 11.90 -2.73 -13.35
N ARG A 214 10.83 -2.94 -12.60
CA ARG A 214 9.47 -2.66 -13.07
C ARG A 214 9.30 -1.18 -13.41
N VAL A 215 9.80 -0.28 -12.56
CA VAL A 215 9.81 1.16 -12.82
C VAL A 215 10.58 1.48 -14.09
N LEU A 216 11.81 1.00 -14.22
CA LEU A 216 12.63 1.24 -15.40
C LEU A 216 11.97 0.68 -16.67
N ALA A 217 11.44 -0.54 -16.61
CA ALA A 217 10.78 -1.19 -17.73
C ALA A 217 9.55 -0.41 -18.21
N ILE A 218 8.75 0.13 -17.30
CA ILE A 218 7.59 0.97 -17.64
C ILE A 218 8.03 2.29 -18.25
N LEU A 219 9.05 2.95 -17.66
CA LEU A 219 9.60 4.18 -18.23
C LEU A 219 10.17 3.95 -19.65
N LEU A 220 10.81 2.82 -19.89
CA LEU A 220 11.27 2.43 -21.23
C LEU A 220 10.10 2.20 -22.20
N VAL A 221 8.99 1.61 -21.75
CA VAL A 221 7.77 1.49 -22.58
C VAL A 221 7.23 2.88 -22.94
N VAL A 222 7.10 3.78 -21.96
CA VAL A 222 6.63 5.16 -22.20
C VAL A 222 7.56 5.88 -23.19
N LEU A 223 8.87 5.81 -22.98
CA LEU A 223 9.86 6.47 -23.83
C LEU A 223 9.86 5.88 -25.24
N HIS A 224 9.77 4.56 -25.38
CA HIS A 224 9.72 3.89 -26.68
C HIS A 224 8.49 4.28 -27.50
N HIS A 225 7.36 4.56 -26.86
CA HIS A 225 6.15 5.02 -27.55
C HIS A 225 6.10 6.54 -27.78
N ALA A 226 6.75 7.33 -26.90
CA ALA A 226 6.82 8.78 -27.06
C ALA A 226 7.89 9.23 -28.07
N THR A 227 8.89 8.39 -28.34
CA THR A 227 10.04 8.73 -29.20
C THR A 227 10.16 7.76 -30.38
N LEU A 228 11.03 8.09 -31.34
CA LEU A 228 11.43 7.17 -32.40
C LEU A 228 12.60 6.26 -31.96
N TRP A 229 12.99 6.29 -30.68
CA TRP A 229 14.09 5.48 -30.19
C TRP A 229 13.69 4.01 -30.11
N PRO A 230 14.48 3.11 -30.70
CA PRO A 230 14.09 1.71 -30.79
C PRO A 230 14.52 0.94 -29.54
N ILE A 231 13.80 1.16 -28.44
CA ILE A 231 14.07 0.54 -27.14
C ILE A 231 12.90 -0.37 -26.70
N PRO A 232 12.54 -1.42 -27.47
CA PRO A 232 11.37 -2.27 -27.19
C PRO A 232 11.56 -3.23 -26.01
N GLY A 233 12.71 -3.19 -25.34
CA GLY A 233 13.07 -4.14 -24.29
C GLY A 233 12.27 -4.01 -22.98
N GLY A 234 11.62 -2.87 -22.73
CA GLY A 234 10.84 -2.63 -21.51
C GLY A 234 9.68 -3.62 -21.33
N ALA A 235 8.89 -3.87 -22.37
CA ALA A 235 7.77 -4.80 -22.29
C ALA A 235 8.23 -6.25 -22.07
N ALA A 236 9.33 -6.66 -22.72
CA ALA A 236 9.93 -7.98 -22.51
C ALA A 236 10.45 -8.15 -21.07
N ALA A 237 11.07 -7.12 -20.48
CA ALA A 237 11.45 -7.13 -19.07
C ALA A 237 10.22 -7.28 -18.15
N LEU A 238 9.09 -6.62 -18.45
CA LEU A 238 7.85 -6.79 -17.70
C LEU A 238 7.33 -8.23 -17.74
N VAL A 239 7.34 -8.90 -18.90
CA VAL A 239 6.94 -10.31 -19.01
C VAL A 239 7.83 -11.21 -18.15
N MET A 240 9.15 -10.96 -18.14
CA MET A 240 10.06 -11.68 -17.26
C MET A 240 9.76 -11.42 -15.77
N LEU A 241 9.51 -10.17 -15.38
CA LEU A 241 9.15 -9.80 -14.02
C LEU A 241 7.79 -10.37 -13.59
N VAL A 242 6.87 -10.60 -14.53
CA VAL A 242 5.62 -11.33 -14.26
C VAL A 242 5.92 -12.75 -13.81
N GLY A 243 6.79 -13.46 -14.52
CA GLY A 243 7.26 -14.80 -14.14
C GLY A 243 8.01 -14.85 -12.80
N TYR A 244 8.90 -13.87 -12.57
CA TYR A 244 9.60 -13.72 -11.30
C TYR A 244 8.63 -13.46 -10.12
N GLY A 245 7.65 -12.57 -10.33
CA GLY A 245 6.60 -12.27 -9.36
C GLY A 245 5.67 -13.45 -9.08
N LEU A 246 5.35 -14.25 -10.10
CA LEU A 246 4.61 -15.50 -9.95
C LEU A 246 5.33 -16.45 -8.98
N ALA A 247 6.63 -16.70 -9.22
CA ALA A 247 7.44 -17.55 -8.37
C ALA A 247 7.53 -17.01 -6.93
N ARG A 248 7.74 -15.70 -6.79
CA ARG A 248 7.94 -15.01 -5.51
C ARG A 248 6.68 -14.92 -4.65
N PHE A 249 5.53 -14.60 -5.24
CA PHE A 249 4.31 -14.26 -4.49
C PHE A 249 3.21 -15.32 -4.57
N HIS A 250 3.15 -16.08 -5.68
CA HIS A 250 2.09 -17.07 -5.92
C HIS A 250 2.62 -18.51 -5.94
N GLY A 251 3.94 -18.73 -5.93
CA GLY A 251 4.54 -20.04 -6.13
C GLY A 251 4.11 -21.10 -5.13
N THR A 252 4.09 -20.76 -3.83
CA THR A 252 3.64 -21.67 -2.77
C THR A 252 2.16 -22.01 -2.87
N ALA A 253 1.31 -21.02 -3.18
CA ALA A 253 -0.11 -21.21 -3.40
C ALA A 253 -0.38 -22.11 -4.62
N LEU A 254 0.34 -21.90 -5.73
CA LEU A 254 0.25 -22.73 -6.93
C LEU A 254 0.66 -24.17 -6.67
N MET A 255 1.73 -24.41 -5.92
CA MET A 255 2.16 -25.76 -5.53
C MET A 255 1.10 -26.48 -4.66
N ARG A 256 0.32 -25.73 -3.87
CA ARG A 256 -0.82 -26.24 -3.08
C ARG A 256 -2.11 -26.40 -3.87
N GLY A 257 -2.16 -25.90 -5.11
CA GLY A 257 -3.37 -25.93 -5.94
C GLY A 257 -4.33 -24.75 -5.77
N GLU A 258 -3.93 -23.72 -5.03
CA GLU A 258 -4.75 -22.54 -4.80
C GLU A 258 -4.63 -21.54 -5.97
N THR A 259 -5.26 -21.84 -7.11
CA THR A 259 -5.25 -20.96 -8.30
C THR A 259 -6.18 -19.75 -8.16
N SER A 260 -7.11 -19.76 -7.20
CA SER A 260 -8.09 -18.69 -6.98
C SER A 260 -7.44 -17.32 -6.72
N ARG A 261 -6.30 -17.29 -6.01
CA ARG A 261 -5.53 -16.06 -5.76
C ARG A 261 -5.01 -15.45 -7.06
N LEU A 262 -4.53 -16.31 -7.97
CA LEU A 262 -4.02 -15.91 -9.26
C LEU A 262 -5.13 -15.35 -10.14
N LEU A 263 -6.26 -16.07 -10.22
CA LEU A 263 -7.43 -15.64 -10.99
C LEU A 263 -8.01 -14.33 -10.45
N ARG A 264 -8.00 -14.12 -9.13
CA ARG A 264 -8.38 -12.84 -8.52
C ARG A 264 -7.45 -11.69 -8.92
N ALA A 265 -6.15 -11.94 -9.01
CA ALA A 265 -5.19 -10.94 -9.47
C ALA A 265 -5.45 -10.57 -10.94
N VAL A 266 -5.72 -11.56 -11.79
CA VAL A 266 -6.14 -11.33 -13.20
C VAL A 266 -7.42 -10.51 -13.25
N ALA A 267 -8.47 -10.94 -12.54
CA ALA A 267 -9.76 -10.23 -12.52
C ALA A 267 -9.61 -8.77 -12.05
N THR A 268 -8.76 -8.51 -11.05
CA THR A 268 -8.49 -7.16 -10.55
C THR A 268 -7.84 -6.29 -11.61
N ASN A 269 -6.86 -6.82 -12.35
CA ASN A 269 -6.19 -6.09 -13.43
C ASN A 269 -7.13 -5.87 -14.63
N LEU A 270 -7.97 -6.85 -14.96
CA LEU A 270 -8.97 -6.74 -16.02
C LEU A 270 -10.08 -5.74 -15.67
N ALA A 271 -10.45 -5.61 -14.39
CA ALA A 271 -11.41 -4.60 -13.95
C ALA A 271 -10.93 -3.16 -14.21
N VAL A 272 -9.61 -2.92 -14.18
CA VAL A 272 -9.01 -1.62 -14.54
C VAL A 272 -8.91 -1.43 -16.06
N TYR A 273 -8.77 -2.52 -16.81
CA TYR A 273 -8.76 -2.52 -18.26
C TYR A 273 -10.16 -2.35 -18.87
N ALA A 274 -11.22 -2.85 -18.22
CA ALA A 274 -12.58 -2.80 -18.74
C ALA A 274 -13.10 -1.38 -19.05
N PRO A 275 -12.87 -0.33 -18.22
CA PRO A 275 -13.22 1.05 -18.58
C PRO A 275 -12.52 1.55 -19.85
N LEU A 276 -11.29 1.11 -20.12
CA LEU A 276 -10.57 1.46 -21.33
C LEU A 276 -11.26 0.85 -22.55
N VAL A 277 -11.59 -0.44 -22.49
CA VAL A 277 -12.36 -1.15 -23.54
C VAL A 277 -13.69 -0.44 -23.78
N ALA A 278 -14.44 -0.13 -22.72
CA ALA A 278 -15.71 0.57 -22.82
C ALA A 278 -15.58 1.96 -23.45
N GLY A 279 -14.54 2.72 -23.09
CA GLY A 279 -14.25 4.02 -23.68
C GLY A 279 -13.99 3.95 -25.18
N TYR A 280 -13.20 2.98 -25.64
CA TYR A 280 -13.01 2.73 -27.07
C TYR A 280 -14.29 2.26 -27.78
N SER A 281 -15.10 1.43 -27.12
CA SER A 281 -16.38 1.00 -27.69
C SER A 281 -17.31 2.18 -27.95
N ILE A 282 -17.38 3.12 -27.01
CA ILE A 282 -18.19 4.34 -27.14
C ILE A 282 -17.61 5.23 -28.25
N ALA A 283 -16.29 5.45 -28.25
CA ALA A 283 -15.63 6.33 -29.20
C ALA A 283 -15.70 5.83 -30.65
N ARG A 284 -15.68 4.51 -30.87
CA ARG A 284 -15.72 3.90 -32.21
C ARG A 284 -17.11 3.48 -32.66
N GLY A 285 -18.09 3.40 -31.74
CA GLY A 285 -19.43 2.89 -32.03
C GLY A 285 -19.49 1.38 -32.27
N GLU A 286 -18.42 0.63 -31.99
CA GLU A 286 -18.34 -0.83 -32.12
C GLU A 286 -17.63 -1.44 -30.91
N VAL A 287 -18.02 -2.66 -30.51
CA VAL A 287 -17.35 -3.37 -29.41
C VAL A 287 -16.12 -4.10 -29.93
N PRO A 288 -14.91 -3.86 -29.40
CA PRO A 288 -13.70 -4.55 -29.83
C PRO A 288 -13.64 -5.97 -29.24
N TRP A 289 -14.44 -6.88 -29.78
CA TRP A 289 -14.61 -8.25 -29.28
C TRP A 289 -13.30 -9.02 -29.08
N PRO A 290 -12.31 -8.97 -29.99
CA PRO A 290 -11.03 -9.66 -29.76
C PRO A 290 -10.33 -9.20 -28.47
N SER A 291 -10.42 -7.92 -28.13
CA SER A 291 -9.82 -7.38 -26.90
C SER A 291 -10.67 -7.62 -25.65
N VAL A 292 -12.00 -7.79 -25.80
CA VAL A 292 -12.88 -8.24 -24.72
C VAL A 292 -12.56 -9.68 -24.33
N PHE A 293 -12.39 -10.56 -25.32
CA PHE A 293 -12.06 -11.97 -25.12
C PHE A 293 -10.55 -12.22 -24.91
N LEU A 294 -9.72 -11.18 -24.98
CA LEU A 294 -8.27 -11.24 -24.80
C LEU A 294 -7.60 -12.19 -25.80
N VAL A 295 -7.97 -12.08 -27.08
CA VAL A 295 -7.50 -12.93 -28.19
C VAL A 295 -6.99 -12.11 -29.40
N GLY A 296 -6.91 -10.79 -29.28
CA GLY A 296 -6.44 -9.91 -30.35
C GLY A 296 -4.98 -10.19 -30.75
N ASN A 297 -4.13 -10.53 -29.78
CA ASN A 297 -2.73 -10.87 -30.00
C ASN A 297 -2.49 -12.23 -30.69
N LEU A 298 -3.54 -12.99 -31.05
CA LEU A 298 -3.41 -14.25 -31.77
C LEU A 298 -3.26 -14.07 -33.30
N GLY A 299 -3.41 -12.85 -33.81
CA GLY A 299 -3.23 -12.54 -35.24
C GLY A 299 -4.31 -13.10 -36.16
N ILE A 300 -5.47 -13.50 -35.61
CA ILE A 300 -6.61 -14.08 -36.36
C ILE A 300 -7.64 -13.01 -36.74
N PHE A 301 -7.61 -11.86 -36.06
CA PHE A 301 -8.59 -10.79 -36.20
C PHE A 301 -8.00 -9.57 -36.88
N ASP A 302 -8.83 -8.84 -37.63
CA ASP A 302 -8.45 -7.56 -38.23
C ASP A 302 -8.14 -6.53 -37.13
N PRO A 303 -6.95 -5.88 -37.13
CA PRO A 303 -6.57 -4.86 -36.16
C PRO A 303 -7.55 -3.71 -35.99
N LYS A 304 -8.40 -3.43 -36.98
CA LYS A 304 -9.40 -2.36 -36.87
C LYS A 304 -10.47 -2.64 -35.79
N HIS A 305 -10.83 -3.91 -35.60
CA HIS A 305 -11.89 -4.34 -34.68
C HIS A 305 -11.39 -4.67 -33.28
N MET A 306 -10.14 -4.32 -32.94
CA MET A 306 -9.58 -4.54 -31.62
C MET A 306 -8.94 -3.27 -31.07
N LEU A 307 -8.57 -3.32 -29.79
CA LEU A 307 -7.78 -2.25 -29.20
C LEU A 307 -6.41 -2.18 -29.89
N PRO A 308 -5.81 -0.98 -29.98
CA PRO A 308 -4.49 -0.81 -30.55
C PRO A 308 -3.46 -1.78 -29.94
N TYR A 309 -2.55 -2.31 -30.77
CA TYR A 309 -1.56 -3.28 -30.33
C TYR A 309 -0.73 -2.80 -29.14
N VAL A 310 -0.62 -1.51 -28.84
CA VAL A 310 0.05 -1.02 -27.62
C VAL A 310 -0.46 -1.69 -26.34
N TYR A 311 -1.69 -2.24 -26.32
CA TYR A 311 -2.29 -2.95 -25.17
C TYR A 311 -2.08 -4.46 -25.15
N TRP A 312 -1.32 -5.02 -26.11
CA TRP A 312 -1.08 -6.46 -26.26
C TRP A 312 -0.61 -7.16 -24.97
N PHE A 313 0.13 -6.44 -24.11
CA PHE A 313 0.64 -6.99 -22.86
C PHE A 313 -0.47 -7.40 -21.91
N VAL A 314 -1.63 -6.73 -21.93
CA VAL A 314 -2.78 -7.11 -21.07
C VAL A 314 -3.28 -8.50 -21.45
N GLU A 315 -3.45 -8.73 -22.76
CA GLU A 315 -3.90 -10.01 -23.30
C GLU A 315 -2.85 -11.09 -23.03
N ALA A 316 -1.57 -10.83 -23.34
CA ALA A 316 -0.49 -11.76 -23.09
C ALA A 316 -0.33 -12.07 -21.58
N TYR A 317 -0.45 -11.06 -20.71
CA TYR A 317 -0.42 -11.25 -19.25
C TYR A 317 -1.55 -12.17 -18.79
N ALA A 318 -2.79 -11.91 -19.19
CA ALA A 318 -3.93 -12.72 -18.79
C ALA A 318 -3.79 -14.16 -19.29
N GLN A 319 -3.40 -14.34 -20.55
CA GLN A 319 -3.14 -15.64 -21.15
C GLN A 319 -2.02 -16.40 -20.42
N VAL A 320 -0.89 -15.75 -20.11
CA VAL A 320 0.21 -16.33 -19.30
C VAL A 320 -0.31 -16.81 -17.95
N MET A 321 -1.12 -15.99 -17.26
CA MET A 321 -1.69 -16.35 -15.95
C MET A 321 -2.62 -17.55 -16.04
N LEU A 322 -3.48 -17.60 -17.06
CA LEU A 322 -4.40 -18.71 -17.30
C LEU A 322 -3.67 -19.99 -17.67
N ILE A 323 -2.64 -19.91 -18.53
CA ILE A 323 -1.77 -21.03 -18.89
C ILE A 323 -1.07 -21.55 -17.64
N VAL A 324 -0.50 -20.68 -16.80
CA VAL A 324 0.13 -21.10 -15.54
C VAL A 324 -0.90 -21.75 -14.60
N ALA A 325 -2.10 -21.19 -14.45
CA ALA A 325 -3.16 -21.80 -13.65
C ALA A 325 -3.51 -23.20 -14.15
N ALA A 326 -3.61 -23.40 -15.46
CA ALA A 326 -3.94 -24.68 -16.09
C ALA A 326 -2.79 -25.70 -15.99
N LEU A 327 -1.54 -25.27 -16.17
CA LEU A 327 -0.36 -26.14 -16.12
C LEU A 327 -0.12 -26.73 -14.72
N PHE A 328 -0.53 -26.05 -13.64
CA PHE A 328 -0.36 -26.53 -12.26
C PHE A 328 -1.40 -27.62 -11.87
N SER A 329 -1.50 -28.65 -12.71
CA SER A 329 -2.22 -29.90 -12.44
C SER A 329 -1.57 -30.69 -11.28
N PRO A 330 -2.27 -31.68 -10.66
CA PRO A 330 -1.73 -32.46 -9.55
C PRO A 330 -0.33 -33.05 -9.79
N ALA A 331 -0.09 -33.58 -11.00
CA ALA A 331 1.19 -34.16 -11.38
C ALA A 331 2.32 -33.11 -11.47
N VAL A 332 2.03 -31.97 -12.10
CA VAL A 332 3.01 -30.87 -12.25
C VAL A 332 3.32 -30.25 -10.90
N ARG A 333 2.32 -30.04 -10.04
CA ARG A 333 2.52 -29.53 -8.66
C ARG A 333 3.52 -30.38 -7.88
N LYS A 334 3.37 -31.71 -7.92
CA LYS A 334 4.29 -32.63 -7.24
C LYS A 334 5.72 -32.51 -7.77
N HIS A 335 5.91 -32.43 -9.08
CA HIS A 335 7.23 -32.28 -9.70
C HIS A 335 7.87 -30.92 -9.41
N VAL A 336 7.10 -29.84 -9.50
CA VAL A 336 7.55 -28.48 -9.21
C VAL A 336 7.93 -28.34 -7.72
N ALA A 337 7.16 -28.94 -6.80
CA ALA A 337 7.46 -28.92 -5.38
C ALA A 337 8.71 -29.76 -5.03
N ALA A 338 8.89 -30.91 -5.68
CA ALA A 338 10.03 -31.79 -5.40
C ALA A 338 11.35 -31.29 -6.04
N LYS A 339 11.30 -30.80 -7.28
CA LYS A 339 12.48 -30.41 -8.07
C LYS A 339 12.24 -29.08 -8.80
N PRO A 340 12.09 -27.95 -8.08
CA PRO A 340 11.70 -26.67 -8.68
C PRO A 340 12.68 -26.18 -9.75
N PHE A 341 13.98 -26.39 -9.53
CA PHE A 341 15.03 -25.96 -10.46
C PHE A 341 15.02 -26.80 -11.75
N ALA A 342 14.99 -28.13 -11.65
CA ALA A 342 15.00 -29.02 -12.82
C ALA A 342 13.74 -28.86 -13.68
N THR A 343 12.57 -28.71 -13.04
CA THR A 343 11.32 -28.46 -13.75
C THR A 343 11.35 -27.11 -14.48
N GLY A 344 12.04 -26.10 -13.92
CA GLY A 344 12.27 -24.82 -14.59
C GLY A 344 13.09 -24.94 -15.88
N ILE A 345 14.14 -25.78 -15.89
CA ILE A 345 14.94 -26.05 -17.11
C ILE A 345 14.07 -26.70 -18.18
N ALA A 346 13.32 -27.75 -17.82
CA ALA A 346 12.46 -28.45 -18.78
C ALA A 346 11.40 -27.51 -19.37
N ALA A 347 10.75 -26.70 -18.52
CA ALA A 347 9.80 -25.68 -18.98
C ALA A 347 10.47 -24.64 -19.89
N LEU A 348 11.71 -24.23 -19.61
CA LEU A 348 12.43 -23.28 -20.44
C LEU A 348 12.74 -23.85 -21.82
N VAL A 349 13.23 -25.09 -21.89
CA VAL A 349 13.49 -25.79 -23.16
C VAL A 349 12.20 -25.90 -23.98
N VAL A 350 11.11 -26.33 -23.37
CA VAL A 350 9.80 -26.46 -24.04
C VAL A 350 9.31 -25.10 -24.55
N THR A 351 9.35 -24.05 -23.74
CA THR A 351 8.82 -22.73 -24.15
C THR A 351 9.70 -22.02 -25.18
N VAL A 352 11.02 -22.24 -25.15
CA VAL A 352 11.92 -21.79 -26.22
C VAL A 352 11.66 -22.57 -27.50
N ALA A 353 11.45 -23.89 -27.44
CA ALA A 353 11.06 -24.68 -28.62
C ALA A 353 9.73 -24.19 -29.21
N VAL A 354 8.72 -23.93 -28.37
CA VAL A 354 7.42 -23.36 -28.80
C VAL A 354 7.61 -22.04 -29.53
N LYS A 355 8.50 -21.15 -29.07
CA LYS A 355 8.79 -19.88 -29.76
C LYS A 355 9.23 -20.08 -31.23
N PHE A 356 10.03 -21.11 -31.50
CA PHE A 356 10.54 -21.39 -32.85
C PHE A 356 9.61 -22.27 -33.69
N LEU A 357 8.86 -23.18 -33.06
CA LEU A 357 7.97 -24.13 -33.73
C LEU A 357 6.58 -23.54 -34.00
N ALA A 358 6.02 -22.71 -33.11
CA ALA A 358 4.69 -22.14 -33.29
C ALA A 358 4.53 -21.37 -34.61
N PRO A 359 5.50 -20.55 -35.06
CA PRO A 359 5.40 -19.85 -36.34
C PRO A 359 5.40 -20.75 -37.57
N GLN A 360 5.92 -21.98 -37.46
CA GLN A 360 5.91 -22.97 -38.56
C GLN A 360 4.53 -23.58 -38.77
N VAL A 361 3.71 -23.61 -37.72
CA VAL A 361 2.34 -24.15 -37.76
C VAL A 361 1.31 -23.03 -37.90
N TRP A 362 1.60 -21.85 -37.33
CA TRP A 362 0.69 -20.72 -37.25
C TRP A 362 1.43 -19.40 -37.55
N ALA A 363 1.64 -19.12 -38.84
CA ALA A 363 2.36 -17.94 -39.30
C ALA A 363 1.47 -16.69 -39.29
N VAL A 364 1.59 -15.86 -38.26
CA VAL A 364 0.81 -14.62 -38.06
C VAL A 364 1.54 -13.34 -38.48
N GLY A 365 2.65 -13.48 -39.21
CA GLY A 365 3.43 -12.37 -39.73
C GLY A 365 3.98 -11.44 -38.64
N ALA A 366 3.95 -10.12 -38.89
CA ALA A 366 4.56 -9.11 -38.03
C ALA A 366 3.97 -9.06 -36.60
N VAL A 367 2.76 -9.58 -36.41
CA VAL A 367 2.05 -9.60 -35.12
C VAL A 367 2.64 -10.65 -34.16
N GLN A 368 3.44 -11.60 -34.68
CA GLN A 368 4.01 -12.71 -33.91
C GLN A 368 4.69 -12.26 -32.62
N ILE A 369 5.38 -11.11 -32.65
CA ILE A 369 6.12 -10.54 -31.51
C ILE A 369 5.24 -10.20 -30.30
N PHE A 370 3.92 -10.15 -30.47
CA PHE A 370 2.92 -9.87 -29.42
C PHE A 370 2.21 -11.14 -28.91
N THR A 371 2.42 -12.27 -29.57
CA THR A 371 1.80 -13.55 -29.18
C THR A 371 2.44 -14.10 -27.91
N VAL A 372 1.68 -14.86 -27.13
CA VAL A 372 2.22 -15.58 -25.97
C VAL A 372 3.30 -16.58 -26.38
N SER A 373 3.16 -17.23 -27.55
CA SER A 373 4.20 -18.15 -28.05
C SER A 373 5.57 -17.46 -28.19
N ASP A 374 5.59 -16.17 -28.53
CA ASP A 374 6.83 -15.42 -28.75
C ASP A 374 7.44 -14.85 -27.46
N VAL A 375 6.67 -14.75 -26.37
CA VAL A 375 7.12 -14.10 -25.11
C VAL A 375 7.08 -14.99 -23.87
N PHE A 376 6.38 -16.13 -23.88
CA PHE A 376 6.13 -16.94 -22.67
C PHE A 376 7.42 -17.45 -22.03
N TYR A 377 8.44 -17.77 -22.83
CA TYR A 377 9.76 -18.18 -22.34
C TYR A 377 10.42 -17.12 -21.43
N LEU A 378 10.13 -15.82 -21.59
CA LEU A 378 10.61 -14.75 -20.70
C LEU A 378 10.01 -14.89 -19.30
N ALA A 379 8.71 -15.18 -19.22
CA ALA A 379 8.06 -15.45 -17.93
C ALA A 379 8.65 -16.71 -17.28
N VAL A 380 8.93 -17.75 -18.06
CA VAL A 380 9.62 -18.95 -17.54
C VAL A 380 11.03 -18.63 -17.05
N PHE A 381 11.79 -17.80 -17.77
CA PHE A 381 13.09 -17.29 -17.30
C PHE A 381 12.98 -16.59 -15.95
N GLY A 382 12.00 -15.70 -15.78
CA GLY A 382 11.77 -15.00 -14.52
C GLY A 382 11.46 -15.95 -13.36
N TRP A 383 10.61 -16.95 -13.60
CA TRP A 383 10.32 -18.00 -12.62
C TRP A 383 11.57 -18.78 -12.23
N TYR A 384 12.40 -19.11 -13.23
CA TYR A 384 13.60 -19.90 -13.06
C TYR A 384 14.70 -19.14 -12.31
N VAL A 385 14.89 -17.85 -12.60
CA VAL A 385 15.80 -16.95 -11.88
C VAL A 385 15.50 -16.93 -10.37
N PHE A 386 14.23 -16.88 -9.97
CA PHE A 386 13.84 -16.88 -8.56
C PHE A 386 14.24 -18.17 -7.82
N HIS A 387 14.22 -19.31 -8.50
CA HIS A 387 14.54 -20.63 -7.92
C HIS A 387 16.03 -20.95 -7.94
N ALA A 388 16.88 -20.10 -8.54
CA ALA A 388 18.33 -20.26 -8.56
C ALA A 388 18.97 -19.85 -7.22
N ARG A 389 19.02 -20.79 -6.26
CA ARG A 389 19.47 -20.52 -4.88
C ARG A 389 20.97 -20.70 -4.68
N THR A 390 21.59 -21.66 -5.37
CA THR A 390 23.02 -21.96 -5.21
C THR A 390 23.89 -21.23 -6.24
N ALA A 391 25.18 -21.05 -5.95
CA ALA A 391 26.12 -20.43 -6.89
C ALA A 391 26.17 -21.18 -8.24
N ARG A 392 26.18 -22.52 -8.21
CA ARG A 392 26.12 -23.36 -9.42
C ARG A 392 24.83 -23.11 -10.22
N GLN A 393 23.69 -23.06 -9.55
CA GLN A 393 22.41 -22.77 -10.19
C GLN A 393 22.40 -21.38 -10.85
N ARG A 394 22.92 -20.35 -10.16
CA ARG A 394 23.01 -18.98 -10.68
C ARG A 394 23.92 -18.91 -11.91
N LEU A 395 25.08 -19.58 -11.86
CA LEU A 395 26.00 -19.67 -13.00
C LEU A 395 25.35 -20.40 -14.19
N LEU A 396 24.61 -21.49 -13.96
CA LEU A 396 23.88 -22.19 -15.01
C LEU A 396 22.81 -21.30 -15.64
N VAL A 397 21.99 -20.61 -14.84
CA VAL A 397 20.95 -19.70 -15.37
C VAL A 397 21.58 -18.56 -16.17
N LEU A 398 22.67 -17.97 -15.65
CA LEU A 398 23.40 -16.93 -16.35
C LEU A 398 24.00 -17.45 -17.66
N GLY A 399 24.63 -18.62 -17.67
CA GLY A 399 25.18 -19.25 -18.87
C GLY A 399 24.12 -19.52 -19.92
N VAL A 400 22.95 -20.04 -19.52
CA VAL A 400 21.80 -20.23 -20.42
C VAL A 400 21.33 -18.89 -21.00
N ALA A 401 21.26 -17.82 -20.20
CA ALA A 401 20.90 -16.48 -20.68
C ALA A 401 21.95 -15.90 -21.65
N ILE A 402 23.25 -16.07 -21.36
CA ILE A 402 24.36 -15.64 -22.22
C ILE A 402 24.33 -16.35 -23.57
N MET A 403 23.89 -17.60 -23.64
CA MET A 403 23.74 -18.31 -24.91
C MET A 403 22.43 -17.95 -25.62
N ALA A 404 21.30 -17.99 -24.91
CA ALA A 404 19.98 -17.84 -25.52
C ALA A 404 19.70 -16.43 -26.04
N PHE A 405 20.07 -15.37 -25.29
CA PHE A 405 19.70 -14.01 -25.65
C PHE A 405 20.47 -13.45 -26.87
N PRO A 406 21.79 -13.61 -27.01
CA PRO A 406 22.50 -13.28 -28.25
C PRO A 406 22.01 -14.11 -29.44
N PHE A 407 21.74 -15.40 -29.24
CA PHE A 407 21.18 -16.24 -30.30
C PHE A 407 19.81 -15.72 -30.78
N MET A 408 18.92 -15.36 -29.86
CA MET A 408 17.63 -14.75 -30.22
C MET A 408 17.79 -13.36 -30.86
N ALA A 409 18.80 -12.59 -30.45
CA ALA A 409 19.11 -11.31 -31.06
C ALA A 409 19.50 -11.47 -32.54
N TYR A 410 20.41 -12.42 -32.80
CA TYR A 410 20.85 -12.79 -34.13
C TYR A 410 19.69 -13.32 -34.98
N TRP A 411 18.92 -14.29 -34.45
CA TRP A 411 17.78 -14.88 -35.16
C TRP A 411 16.65 -13.87 -35.43
N GLY A 412 16.43 -12.93 -34.51
CA GLY A 412 15.43 -11.86 -34.65
C GLY A 412 15.75 -10.79 -35.70
N GLY A 413 16.59 -11.11 -36.69
CA GLY A 413 16.97 -10.24 -37.79
C GLY A 413 18.36 -9.60 -37.65
N ASN A 414 19.15 -9.97 -36.65
CA ASN A 414 20.52 -9.51 -36.40
C ASN A 414 20.74 -7.99 -36.59
N TRP A 415 19.88 -7.19 -35.97
CA TRP A 415 19.89 -5.73 -36.09
C TRP A 415 19.85 -5.08 -34.71
N ILE A 416 20.23 -3.81 -34.64
CA ILE A 416 20.53 -3.11 -33.37
C ILE A 416 19.41 -3.21 -32.35
N VAL A 417 18.15 -3.15 -32.79
CA VAL A 417 16.96 -3.14 -31.93
C VAL A 417 16.73 -4.51 -31.29
N SER A 418 16.98 -5.58 -32.04
CA SER A 418 16.95 -6.94 -31.53
C SER A 418 18.03 -7.12 -30.46
N TRP A 419 19.26 -6.70 -30.74
CA TRP A 419 20.36 -6.73 -29.77
C TRP A 419 20.06 -5.94 -28.50
N VAL A 420 19.55 -4.71 -28.61
CA VAL A 420 19.12 -3.90 -27.47
C VAL A 420 18.05 -4.61 -26.65
N LYS A 421 17.01 -5.18 -27.30
CA LYS A 421 15.94 -5.92 -26.64
C LYS A 421 16.50 -7.07 -25.82
N PHE A 422 17.34 -7.93 -26.38
CA PHE A 422 17.77 -9.16 -25.72
C PHE A 422 18.91 -8.93 -24.71
N MET A 423 19.83 -8.01 -24.98
CA MET A 423 20.91 -7.68 -24.03
C MET A 423 20.37 -6.98 -22.78
N LEU A 424 19.28 -6.21 -22.90
CA LEU A 424 18.57 -5.70 -21.73
C LEU A 424 18.03 -6.85 -20.87
N GLN A 425 17.55 -7.94 -21.47
CA GLN A 425 17.03 -9.08 -20.69
C GLN A 425 18.15 -9.85 -20.01
N LEU A 426 19.32 -9.96 -20.67
CA LEU A 426 20.52 -10.49 -20.03
C LEU A 426 20.91 -9.66 -18.80
N ALA A 427 20.91 -8.32 -18.91
CA ALA A 427 21.18 -7.44 -17.79
C ALA A 427 20.17 -7.60 -16.65
N CYS A 428 18.88 -7.75 -16.98
CA CYS A 428 17.84 -8.04 -15.99
C CYS A 428 18.05 -9.39 -15.29
N VAL A 429 18.39 -10.46 -16.02
CA VAL A 429 18.70 -11.77 -15.43
C VAL A 429 19.90 -11.68 -14.49
N ALA A 430 21.01 -11.08 -14.95
CA ALA A 430 22.22 -10.93 -14.14
C ALA A 430 21.94 -10.16 -12.84
N THR A 431 21.23 -9.03 -12.95
CA THR A 431 20.94 -8.18 -11.79
C THR A 431 19.97 -8.88 -10.81
N LEU A 432 18.95 -9.60 -11.29
CA LEU A 432 18.06 -10.37 -10.40
C LEU A 432 18.78 -11.52 -9.68
N LEU A 433 19.76 -12.16 -10.32
CA LEU A 433 20.53 -13.28 -9.73
C LEU A 433 21.53 -12.82 -8.66
N TYR A 434 22.23 -11.70 -8.89
CA TYR A 434 23.36 -11.26 -8.06
C TYR A 434 23.06 -10.06 -7.17
N ALA A 435 22.06 -9.26 -7.50
CA ALA A 435 21.66 -8.08 -6.74
C ALA A 435 20.13 -8.08 -6.50
N PRO A 436 19.56 -9.05 -5.77
CA PRO A 436 18.10 -9.12 -5.52
C PRO A 436 17.57 -7.96 -4.69
N ARG A 437 18.43 -7.31 -3.90
CA ARG A 437 18.15 -6.09 -3.13
C ARG A 437 19.27 -5.11 -3.34
N VAL A 438 18.91 -3.85 -3.59
CA VAL A 438 19.87 -2.76 -3.79
C VAL A 438 19.58 -1.61 -2.84
N THR A 439 20.64 -0.94 -2.41
CA THR A 439 20.54 0.26 -1.58
C THR A 439 20.54 1.48 -2.48
N VAL A 440 19.44 2.22 -2.49
CA VAL A 440 19.27 3.43 -3.31
C VAL A 440 19.08 4.67 -2.43
N PRO A 441 19.38 5.88 -2.93
CA PRO A 441 19.06 7.11 -2.22
C PRO A 441 17.57 7.23 -1.88
N ARG A 442 17.24 7.87 -0.75
CA ARG A 442 15.85 8.01 -0.28
C ARG A 442 14.97 8.72 -1.30
N GLN A 443 15.51 9.72 -2.01
CA GLN A 443 14.81 10.42 -3.09
C GLN A 443 14.45 9.49 -4.25
N VAL A 444 15.39 8.64 -4.68
CA VAL A 444 15.14 7.64 -5.73
C VAL A 444 14.05 6.67 -5.31
N ALA A 445 14.10 6.15 -4.08
CA ALA A 445 13.05 5.27 -3.56
C ALA A 445 11.69 5.99 -3.46
N ALA A 446 11.68 7.27 -3.06
CA ALA A 446 10.47 8.07 -2.94
C ALA A 446 9.82 8.36 -4.30
N LEU A 447 10.62 8.56 -5.37
CA LEU A 447 10.12 8.75 -6.73
C LEU A 447 9.73 7.43 -7.41
N ALA A 448 10.48 6.35 -7.16
CA ALA A 448 10.23 5.05 -7.77
C ALA A 448 8.96 4.38 -7.23
N LEU A 449 8.64 4.55 -5.94
CA LEU A 449 7.53 3.83 -5.31
C LEU A 449 6.15 4.19 -5.90
N PRO A 450 5.78 5.47 -6.12
CA PRO A 450 4.54 5.84 -6.80
C PRO A 450 4.46 5.27 -8.22
N VAL A 451 5.56 5.35 -8.99
CA VAL A 451 5.62 4.82 -10.36
C VAL A 451 5.47 3.29 -10.36
N ALA A 452 6.10 2.59 -9.42
CA ALA A 452 5.97 1.15 -9.27
C ALA A 452 4.52 0.75 -8.95
N ALA A 453 3.86 1.48 -8.04
CA ALA A 453 2.49 1.22 -7.61
C ALA A 453 1.47 1.52 -8.71
N ALA A 454 1.64 2.63 -9.43
CA ALA A 454 0.80 3.03 -10.56
C ALA A 454 1.21 2.37 -11.89
N GLY A 455 2.17 1.44 -11.86
CA GLY A 455 2.84 0.99 -13.07
C GLY A 455 1.92 0.40 -14.14
N TYR A 456 0.90 -0.36 -13.71
CA TYR A 456 -0.11 -0.90 -14.62
C TYR A 456 -0.99 0.20 -15.24
N HIS A 457 -1.37 1.21 -14.45
CA HIS A 457 -2.12 2.37 -14.94
C HIS A 457 -1.29 3.23 -15.89
N ILE A 458 -0.01 3.47 -15.58
CA ILE A 458 0.91 4.16 -16.50
C ILE A 458 0.95 3.41 -17.82
N TYR A 459 1.10 2.09 -17.80
CA TYR A 459 1.06 1.29 -19.02
C TYR A 459 -0.26 1.46 -19.80
N LEU A 460 -1.42 1.51 -19.16
CA LEU A 460 -2.71 1.69 -19.85
C LEU A 460 -2.94 3.12 -20.38
N PHE A 461 -2.44 4.15 -19.71
CA PHE A 461 -2.80 5.54 -20.03
C PHE A 461 -1.66 6.34 -20.69
N HIS A 462 -0.45 5.78 -20.81
CA HIS A 462 0.72 6.52 -21.30
C HIS A 462 0.57 7.07 -22.72
N ARG A 463 -0.22 6.42 -23.56
CA ARG A 463 -0.44 6.81 -24.96
C ARG A 463 -1.78 7.51 -25.17
N LEU A 464 -2.81 7.09 -24.45
CA LEU A 464 -4.18 7.59 -24.59
C LEU A 464 -4.28 9.11 -24.41
N VAL A 465 -3.73 9.64 -23.30
CA VAL A 465 -3.87 11.07 -22.97
C VAL A 465 -3.01 11.97 -23.87
N PRO A 466 -1.72 11.65 -24.13
CA PRO A 466 -0.94 12.40 -25.12
C PRO A 466 -1.56 12.42 -26.50
N GLU A 467 -2.10 11.28 -26.98
CA GLU A 467 -2.75 11.22 -28.30
C GLU A 467 -3.99 12.10 -28.36
N LEU A 468 -4.80 12.15 -27.30
CA LEU A 468 -6.02 12.95 -27.27
C LEU A 468 -5.76 14.46 -27.16
N LEU A 469 -4.76 14.86 -26.36
CA LEU A 469 -4.58 16.27 -25.97
C LEU A 469 -3.42 16.98 -26.70
N LEU A 470 -2.35 16.26 -27.03
CA LEU A 470 -1.10 16.90 -27.47
C LEU A 470 -0.89 16.83 -28.98
N THR A 471 -1.46 15.85 -29.67
CA THR A 471 -1.28 15.67 -31.13
C THR A 471 -1.84 16.84 -31.95
N GLN A 472 -2.79 17.60 -31.41
CA GLN A 472 -3.37 18.78 -32.05
C GLN A 472 -2.47 20.03 -31.91
N LEU A 473 -1.48 20.00 -31.03
CA LEU A 473 -0.60 21.13 -30.75
C LEU A 473 0.60 21.11 -31.71
N LYS A 474 0.90 22.24 -32.35
CA LYS A 474 2.10 22.40 -33.19
C LYS A 474 3.26 22.91 -32.32
N LEU A 475 3.91 22.01 -31.58
CA LEU A 475 5.07 22.31 -30.74
C LEU A 475 6.37 21.74 -31.34
N PRO A 476 7.54 22.33 -31.02
CA PRO A 476 8.82 21.73 -31.36
C PRO A 476 8.95 20.30 -30.83
N TRP A 477 9.58 19.42 -31.61
CA TRP A 477 9.69 18.00 -31.30
C TRP A 477 10.22 17.67 -29.88
N PRO A 478 11.28 18.34 -29.35
CA PRO A 478 11.74 18.06 -27.98
C PRO A 478 10.71 18.39 -26.90
N VAL A 479 9.94 19.46 -27.10
CA VAL A 479 8.89 19.89 -26.18
C VAL A 479 7.72 18.92 -26.24
N MET A 480 7.32 18.53 -27.45
CA MET A 480 6.25 17.54 -27.67
C MET A 480 6.54 16.21 -26.96
N ILE A 481 7.77 15.70 -27.08
CA ILE A 481 8.17 14.45 -26.40
C ILE A 481 8.14 14.59 -24.89
N THR A 482 8.73 15.67 -24.38
CA THR A 482 8.80 15.90 -22.92
C THR A 482 7.39 15.97 -22.32
N LEU A 483 6.48 16.69 -22.98
CA LEU A 483 5.08 16.77 -22.58
C LEU A 483 4.37 15.42 -22.72
N SER A 484 4.62 14.66 -23.79
CA SER A 484 4.01 13.34 -23.98
C SER A 484 4.42 12.34 -22.90
N VAL A 485 5.71 12.29 -22.57
CA VAL A 485 6.23 11.43 -21.48
C VAL A 485 5.64 11.87 -20.13
N ALA A 486 5.68 13.17 -19.82
CA ALA A 486 5.14 13.70 -18.57
C ALA A 486 3.64 13.43 -18.44
N ALA A 487 2.86 13.75 -19.48
CA ALA A 487 1.41 13.52 -19.51
C ALA A 487 1.06 12.04 -19.40
N GLY A 488 1.82 11.16 -20.06
CA GLY A 488 1.61 9.71 -19.98
C GLY A 488 1.89 9.12 -18.60
N ILE A 489 2.91 9.60 -17.88
CA ILE A 489 3.19 9.17 -16.50
C ILE A 489 2.14 9.75 -15.55
N LEU A 490 1.86 11.05 -15.64
CA LEU A 490 0.92 11.74 -14.77
C LEU A 490 -0.50 11.21 -14.91
N SER A 491 -0.95 10.90 -16.13
CA SER A 491 -2.27 10.31 -16.38
C SER A 491 -2.42 8.95 -15.71
N GLY A 492 -1.40 8.09 -15.81
CA GLY A 492 -1.38 6.79 -15.13
C GLY A 492 -1.41 6.91 -13.61
N VAL A 493 -0.60 7.81 -13.05
CA VAL A 493 -0.59 8.07 -11.59
C VAL A 493 -1.94 8.63 -11.12
N ALA A 494 -2.53 9.55 -11.87
CA ALA A 494 -3.86 10.09 -11.58
C ALA A 494 -4.94 9.00 -11.63
N ALA A 495 -4.93 8.14 -12.65
CA ALA A 495 -5.86 7.02 -12.78
C ALA A 495 -5.73 6.01 -11.62
N PHE A 496 -4.50 5.74 -11.17
CA PHE A 496 -4.25 4.91 -9.98
C PHE A 496 -4.86 5.51 -8.71
N HIS A 497 -4.64 6.81 -8.47
CA HIS A 497 -5.23 7.49 -7.32
C HIS A 497 -6.76 7.57 -7.40
N ALA A 498 -7.33 7.80 -8.58
CA ALA A 498 -8.76 7.81 -8.81
C ALA A 498 -9.40 6.44 -8.50
N GLN A 499 -8.80 5.34 -8.96
CA GLN A 499 -9.26 4.00 -8.61
C GLN A 499 -9.20 3.75 -7.09
N LYS A 500 -8.12 4.16 -6.43
CA LYS A 500 -7.99 4.01 -4.98
C LYS A 500 -9.06 4.80 -4.22
N ALA A 501 -9.34 6.03 -4.65
CA ALA A 501 -10.39 6.85 -4.06
C ALA A 501 -11.79 6.22 -4.28
N LEU A 502 -12.07 5.74 -5.49
CA LEU A 502 -13.33 5.10 -5.83
C LEU A 502 -13.57 3.81 -5.03
N THR A 503 -12.54 2.96 -4.91
CA THR A 503 -12.63 1.72 -4.12
C THR A 503 -12.85 2.01 -2.63
N ALA A 504 -12.16 3.01 -2.06
CA ALA A 504 -12.37 3.45 -0.68
C ALA A 504 -13.80 4.00 -0.48
N TRP A 505 -14.30 4.79 -1.43
CA TRP A 505 -15.65 5.33 -1.40
C TRP A 505 -16.72 4.23 -1.47
N LEU A 506 -16.57 3.25 -2.38
CA LEU A 506 -17.47 2.11 -2.52
C LEU A 506 -17.50 1.24 -1.23
N ALA A 507 -16.33 1.02 -0.63
CA ALA A 507 -16.22 0.30 0.65
C ALA A 507 -16.95 1.04 1.79
N SER A 508 -16.82 2.36 1.86
CA SER A 508 -17.51 3.17 2.88
C SER A 508 -19.04 3.11 2.75
N ARG A 509 -19.57 3.01 1.52
CA ARG A 509 -21.01 2.88 1.26
C ARG A 509 -21.55 1.49 1.61
N ARG A 510 -20.79 0.42 1.33
CA ARG A 510 -21.15 -0.94 1.75
C ARG A 510 -21.17 -1.09 3.28
N GLY A 511 -20.23 -0.46 3.98
CA GLY A 511 -20.21 -0.43 5.45
C GLY A 511 -21.41 0.32 6.06
N ARG A 512 -21.89 1.40 5.43
CA ARG A 512 -23.11 2.10 5.86
C ARG A 512 -24.38 1.30 5.59
N GLY A 513 -24.45 0.56 4.48
CA GLY A 513 -25.59 -0.31 4.17
C GLY A 513 -25.74 -1.48 5.15
N ALA A 514 -24.63 -2.08 5.59
CA ALA A 514 -24.65 -3.13 6.62
C ALA A 514 -25.08 -2.60 8.00
N ALA A 515 -24.72 -1.37 8.37
CA ALA A 515 -25.15 -0.75 9.62
C ALA A 515 -26.65 -0.38 9.64
N LEU A 516 -27.23 -0.05 8.48
CA LEU A 516 -28.66 0.25 8.36
C LEU A 516 -29.54 -1.02 8.33
N GLY A 517 -28.98 -2.18 7.97
CA GLY A 517 -29.69 -3.47 7.98
C GLY A 517 -29.84 -4.12 9.36
N ILE A 518 -29.09 -3.68 10.37
CA ILE A 518 -29.17 -4.22 11.74
C ILE A 518 -30.29 -3.56 12.57
N HIS A 519 -30.85 -2.44 12.09
CA HIS A 519 -31.96 -1.73 12.76
C HIS A 519 -33.35 -2.02 12.19
N ALA A 520 -33.46 -2.96 11.23
CA ALA A 520 -34.75 -3.39 10.68
C ALA A 520 -35.04 -4.85 11.07
N ALA A 521 -35.15 -5.12 12.38
CA ALA A 521 -35.89 -6.27 12.87
C ALA A 521 -37.21 -5.73 13.44
N PRO A 522 -38.38 -6.15 12.94
CA PRO A 522 -39.66 -5.77 13.53
C PRO A 522 -39.80 -6.48 14.88
N ALA A 523 -40.22 -5.72 15.89
CA ALA A 523 -40.67 -6.28 17.16
C ALA A 523 -42.02 -6.96 16.93
N GLU A 524 -42.05 -8.29 17.08
CA GLU A 524 -43.24 -9.03 17.52
C GLU A 524 -43.10 -9.34 19.01
#